data_AF-A0AA85GEC2-F1
#
_entry.id   AF-A0AA85GEC2-F1
#
_cell.length_a   1.000
_cell.length_b   1.000
_cell.length_c   1.000
_cell.angle_alpha   90.00
_cell.angle_beta   90.00
_cell.angle_gamma   90.00
#
_symmetry.space_group_name_H-M   'P 1'
#
loop_
_entity.id
_entity.type
_entity.pdbx_description
1 polymer ?
#
loop_
_entity_poly.entity_id
_entity_poly.type
_entity_poly.pdbx_seq_one_letter_code
_entity_poly.pdbx_strand_id
1 'polypeptide(L)'
;MSGNPSFYDIRNEFYKDTNGVILTFDVTNRKTFENLIRWVRELHFESGEANSVTSPVIIVCGNKVDKAHRSVTYYEVSEWAAVHQYPYFETSALTGHGVTEAFNTLFESIINPDVYQSCISNQMKLNNYPKQSNIPSSLSSNSSLKSNKNEQFKVTYQNLLEINRIKNAKNNYERLGISITASSEEIQKAFRRLAFILHPDKNNTPGSEEAFKILVKAKDSLLSLSNGSGWFTSKF
;
A
#
# COMPACT_ATOMS: atom_id res chain seq x y z
N MET A 1 -8.50 -14.82 13.09
CA MET A 1 -9.31 -13.74 13.71
C MET A 1 -10.73 -13.75 13.14
N SER A 2 -11.76 -13.37 13.92
CA SER A 2 -13.16 -13.31 13.44
C SER A 2 -13.44 -12.01 12.68
N GLY A 3 -13.64 -12.03 11.37
CA GLY A 3 -13.87 -10.81 10.55
C GLY A 3 -15.17 -10.03 10.84
N ASN A 4 -16.01 -10.49 11.77
CA ASN A 4 -17.23 -9.77 12.15
C ASN A 4 -16.86 -8.53 13.02
N PRO A 5 -17.43 -7.34 12.73
CA PRO A 5 -17.17 -6.11 13.50
C PRO A 5 -17.43 -6.23 15.01
N SER A 6 -18.38 -7.05 15.44
CA SER A 6 -18.70 -7.25 16.87
C SER A 6 -17.57 -7.91 17.67
N PHE A 7 -16.54 -8.44 17.00
CA PHE A 7 -15.37 -9.06 17.63
C PHE A 7 -14.14 -8.15 17.65
N TYR A 8 -14.31 -6.85 17.36
CA TYR A 8 -13.20 -5.90 17.36
C TYR A 8 -12.46 -5.85 18.71
N ASP A 9 -13.19 -5.73 19.83
CA ASP A 9 -12.61 -5.66 21.18
C ASP A 9 -11.87 -6.94 21.62
N ILE A 10 -12.08 -8.04 20.90
CA ILE A 10 -11.33 -9.29 21.10
C ILE A 10 -10.11 -9.31 20.18
N ARG A 11 -10.29 -8.88 18.92
CA ARG A 11 -9.27 -8.94 17.88
C ARG A 11 -8.11 -7.97 18.13
N ASN A 12 -8.41 -6.77 18.61
CA ASN A 12 -7.44 -5.68 18.75
C ASN A 12 -6.21 -6.08 19.59
N GLU A 13 -6.40 -6.89 20.63
CA GLU A 13 -5.30 -7.37 21.48
C GLU A 13 -4.30 -8.30 20.77
N PHE A 14 -4.68 -8.89 19.63
CA PHE A 14 -3.83 -9.84 18.89
C PHE A 14 -2.98 -9.21 17.78
N TYR A 15 -3.05 -7.89 17.59
CA TYR A 15 -2.24 -7.22 16.57
C TYR A 15 -0.81 -6.91 17.02
N LYS A 16 -0.60 -6.71 18.34
CA LYS A 16 0.73 -6.45 18.91
C LYS A 16 1.68 -7.62 18.61
N ASP A 17 2.93 -7.29 18.30
CA ASP A 17 4.02 -8.24 18.01
C ASP A 17 3.74 -9.22 16.86
N THR A 18 2.81 -8.90 15.95
CA THR A 18 2.55 -9.71 14.75
C THR A 18 3.73 -9.62 13.78
N ASN A 19 4.28 -10.77 13.36
CA ASN A 19 5.33 -10.81 12.33
C ASN A 19 4.77 -10.99 10.91
N GLY A 20 3.60 -11.60 10.77
CA GLY A 20 3.02 -11.96 9.48
C GLY A 20 1.49 -11.95 9.48
N VAL A 21 0.91 -11.48 8.38
CA VAL A 21 -0.54 -11.36 8.18
C VAL A 21 -0.95 -11.96 6.85
N ILE A 22 -1.95 -12.82 6.90
CA ILE A 22 -2.68 -13.27 5.71
C ILE A 22 -3.96 -12.46 5.60
N LEU A 23 -4.01 -11.59 4.61
CA LEU A 23 -5.14 -10.71 4.33
C LEU A 23 -6.03 -11.35 3.25
N THR A 24 -7.15 -11.93 3.67
CA THR A 24 -8.01 -12.74 2.79
C THR A 24 -9.30 -12.04 2.41
N PHE A 25 -9.71 -12.19 1.16
CA PHE A 25 -11.06 -11.84 0.67
C PHE A 25 -11.64 -12.98 -0.17
N ASP A 26 -12.93 -12.89 -0.52
CA ASP A 26 -13.64 -13.85 -1.36
C ASP A 26 -13.77 -13.30 -2.79
N VAL A 27 -13.20 -14.00 -3.78
CA VAL A 27 -13.21 -13.55 -5.20
C VAL A 27 -14.62 -13.44 -5.79
N THR A 28 -15.60 -14.08 -5.15
CA THR A 28 -17.02 -14.05 -5.54
C THR A 28 -17.79 -12.92 -4.86
N ASN A 29 -17.15 -12.14 -3.98
CA ASN A 29 -17.77 -11.06 -3.23
C ASN A 29 -16.88 -9.80 -3.19
N ARG A 30 -17.15 -8.87 -4.11
CA ARG A 30 -16.42 -7.60 -4.26
C ARG A 30 -16.30 -6.79 -2.96
N LYS A 31 -17.35 -6.77 -2.12
CA LYS A 31 -17.33 -6.01 -0.87
C LYS A 31 -16.23 -6.49 0.08
N THR A 32 -15.88 -7.77 0.04
CA THR A 32 -14.79 -8.32 0.85
C THR A 32 -13.41 -7.82 0.39
N PHE A 33 -13.23 -7.64 -0.92
CA PHE A 33 -12.02 -7.02 -1.49
C PHE A 33 -11.93 -5.52 -1.14
N GLU A 34 -13.04 -4.79 -1.27
CA GLU A 34 -13.08 -3.37 -0.92
C GLU A 34 -12.79 -3.13 0.58
N ASN A 35 -13.14 -4.08 1.44
CA ASN A 35 -12.86 -4.02 2.87
C ASN A 35 -11.38 -4.27 3.23
N LEU A 36 -10.53 -4.74 2.31
CA LEU A 36 -9.11 -4.99 2.62
C LEU A 36 -8.40 -3.74 3.16
N ILE A 37 -8.71 -2.56 2.63
CA ILE A 37 -8.11 -1.31 3.09
C ILE A 37 -8.46 -0.99 4.54
N ARG A 38 -9.67 -1.34 4.98
CA ARG A 38 -10.08 -1.18 6.38
C ARG A 38 -9.22 -2.06 7.28
N TRP A 39 -9.00 -3.31 6.89
CA TRP A 39 -8.20 -4.26 7.66
C TRP A 39 -6.72 -3.85 7.76
N VAL A 40 -6.16 -3.32 6.67
CA VAL A 40 -4.80 -2.75 6.68
C VAL A 40 -4.70 -1.57 7.66
N ARG A 41 -5.70 -0.68 7.67
CA ARG A 41 -5.74 0.45 8.62
C ARG A 41 -5.88 -0.02 10.06
N GLU A 42 -6.76 -0.98 10.33
CA GLU A 42 -6.96 -1.56 11.65
C GLU A 42 -5.66 -2.21 12.15
N LEU A 43 -5.01 -3.01 11.32
CA LEU A 43 -3.70 -3.60 11.63
C LEU A 43 -2.67 -2.54 12.01
N HIS A 44 -2.48 -1.50 11.18
CA HIS A 44 -1.49 -0.45 11.46
C HIS A 44 -1.82 0.39 12.70
N PHE A 45 -3.10 0.64 12.96
CA PHE A 45 -3.54 1.40 14.12
C PHE A 45 -3.30 0.64 15.42
N GLU A 46 -3.69 -0.65 15.47
CA GLU A 46 -3.58 -1.47 16.68
C GLU A 46 -2.16 -2.00 16.93
N SER A 47 -1.33 -2.12 15.89
CA SER A 47 0.06 -2.59 16.03
C SER A 47 0.97 -1.59 16.77
N GLY A 48 0.51 -0.36 17.03
CA GLY A 48 1.19 0.60 17.90
C GLY A 48 2.55 1.07 17.39
N GLU A 49 2.59 2.14 16.59
CA GLU A 49 3.86 2.79 16.25
C GLU A 49 4.33 3.74 17.37
N ALA A 50 5.25 3.23 18.19
CA ALA A 50 6.32 4.06 18.76
C ALA A 50 7.67 3.33 18.78
N ASN A 51 7.69 2.01 19.04
CA ASN A 51 8.94 1.27 19.27
C ASN A 51 9.12 -0.05 18.49
N SER A 52 8.13 -0.51 17.71
CA SER A 52 8.32 -1.71 16.88
C SER A 52 9.13 -1.39 15.63
N VAL A 53 10.26 -2.09 15.47
CA VAL A 53 11.29 -1.83 14.47
C VAL A 53 10.87 -2.28 13.05
N THR A 54 9.83 -3.11 12.92
CA THR A 54 9.40 -3.68 11.63
C THR A 54 7.89 -3.87 11.54
N SER A 55 7.26 -3.34 10.50
CA SER A 55 5.87 -3.67 10.13
C SER A 55 5.74 -5.17 9.80
N PRO A 56 4.60 -5.82 10.09
CA PRO A 56 4.39 -7.21 9.72
C PRO A 56 4.48 -7.42 8.21
N VAL A 57 4.95 -8.60 7.80
CA VAL A 57 4.84 -9.08 6.42
C VAL A 57 3.36 -9.30 6.10
N ILE A 58 2.86 -8.76 4.99
CA ILE A 58 1.45 -8.90 4.59
C ILE A 58 1.39 -9.63 3.25
N ILE A 59 0.63 -10.73 3.20
CA ILE A 59 0.28 -11.40 1.94
C ILE A 59 -1.24 -11.32 1.71
N VAL A 60 -1.64 -11.12 0.47
CA VAL A 60 -3.06 -11.01 0.07
C VAL A 60 -3.50 -12.33 -0.55
N CYS A 61 -4.62 -12.88 -0.08
CA CYS A 61 -5.21 -14.10 -0.61
C CYS A 61 -6.62 -13.85 -1.15
N GLY A 62 -6.80 -14.06 -2.45
CA GLY A 62 -8.11 -14.10 -3.09
C GLY A 62 -8.65 -15.53 -3.01
N ASN A 63 -9.51 -15.80 -2.04
CA ASN A 63 -9.99 -17.14 -1.75
C ASN A 63 -11.27 -17.49 -2.54
N LYS A 64 -11.56 -18.80 -2.63
CA LYS A 64 -12.71 -19.41 -3.31
C LYS A 64 -12.64 -19.37 -4.84
N VAL A 65 -11.44 -19.47 -5.40
CA VAL A 65 -11.24 -19.50 -6.87
C VAL A 65 -11.77 -20.78 -7.54
N ASP A 66 -12.12 -21.79 -6.75
CA ASP A 66 -12.86 -22.98 -7.20
C ASP A 66 -14.26 -22.65 -7.74
N LYS A 67 -14.82 -21.47 -7.41
CA LYS A 67 -16.13 -21.05 -7.89
C LYS A 67 -16.04 -20.39 -9.27
N ALA A 68 -16.93 -20.78 -10.17
CA ALA A 68 -16.98 -20.25 -11.54
C ALA A 68 -17.31 -18.75 -11.63
N HIS A 69 -18.15 -18.23 -10.73
CA HIS A 69 -18.54 -16.81 -10.73
C HIS A 69 -17.60 -15.97 -9.88
N ARG A 70 -16.96 -14.96 -10.49
CA ARG A 70 -16.11 -13.98 -9.82
C ARG A 70 -16.65 -12.56 -9.95
N SER A 71 -16.53 -11.78 -8.87
CA SER A 71 -16.91 -10.35 -8.84
C SER A 71 -15.72 -9.40 -8.92
N VAL A 72 -14.51 -9.92 -8.74
CA VAL A 72 -13.24 -9.21 -8.86
C VAL A 72 -12.28 -10.03 -9.72
N THR A 73 -11.55 -9.36 -10.60
CA THR A 73 -10.63 -10.04 -11.53
C THR A 73 -9.25 -10.21 -10.91
N TYR A 74 -8.49 -11.21 -11.38
CA TYR A 74 -7.10 -11.43 -10.92
C TYR A 74 -6.28 -10.15 -11.10
N TYR A 75 -6.40 -9.53 -12.28
CA TYR A 75 -5.62 -8.34 -12.65
C TYR A 75 -5.91 -7.15 -11.75
N GLU A 76 -7.19 -6.88 -11.47
CA GLU A 76 -7.60 -5.80 -10.57
C GLU A 76 -6.99 -5.95 -9.17
N VAL A 77 -7.01 -7.17 -8.63
CA VAL A 77 -6.47 -7.46 -7.30
C VAL A 77 -4.94 -7.46 -7.32
N SER A 78 -4.33 -8.04 -8.35
CA SER A 78 -2.88 -8.06 -8.55
C SER A 78 -2.29 -6.65 -8.66
N GLU A 79 -2.96 -5.75 -9.40
CA GLU A 79 -2.56 -4.34 -9.46
C GLU A 79 -2.69 -3.65 -8.10
N TRP A 80 -3.81 -3.86 -7.41
CA TRP A 80 -4.03 -3.31 -6.08
C TRP A 80 -2.93 -3.78 -5.12
N ALA A 81 -2.69 -5.08 -5.03
CA ALA A 81 -1.69 -5.66 -4.14
C ALA A 81 -0.27 -5.21 -4.50
N ALA A 82 0.07 -5.11 -5.80
CA ALA A 82 1.37 -4.61 -6.24
C ALA A 82 1.59 -3.14 -5.85
N VAL A 83 0.57 -2.30 -5.98
CA VAL A 83 0.61 -0.90 -5.53
C VAL A 83 0.87 -0.81 -4.02
N HIS A 84 0.33 -1.73 -3.23
CA HIS A 84 0.51 -1.78 -1.78
C HIS A 84 1.77 -2.53 -1.35
N GLN A 85 2.56 -3.04 -2.29
CA GLN A 85 3.74 -3.87 -2.01
C GLN A 85 3.37 -5.14 -1.21
N TYR A 86 2.27 -5.79 -1.58
CA TYR A 86 1.83 -7.07 -1.02
C TYR A 86 1.84 -8.16 -2.11
N PRO A 87 2.51 -9.31 -1.88
CA PRO A 87 2.34 -10.50 -2.70
C PRO A 87 0.87 -10.93 -2.74
N TYR A 88 0.36 -11.28 -3.92
CA TYR A 88 -1.00 -11.75 -4.12
C TYR A 88 -1.05 -13.21 -4.60
N PHE A 89 -1.90 -13.99 -3.95
CA PHE A 89 -2.16 -15.39 -4.28
C PHE A 89 -3.65 -15.64 -4.51
N GLU A 90 -3.99 -16.33 -5.60
CA GLU A 90 -5.31 -16.93 -5.77
C GLU A 90 -5.34 -18.26 -5.01
N THR A 91 -6.36 -18.44 -4.17
CA THR A 91 -6.43 -19.56 -3.23
C THR A 91 -7.80 -20.23 -3.25
N SER A 92 -7.82 -21.52 -2.96
CA SER A 92 -9.04 -22.24 -2.60
C SER A 92 -8.77 -23.09 -1.37
N ALA A 93 -9.35 -22.69 -0.24
CA ALA A 93 -9.34 -23.52 0.96
C ALA A 93 -10.10 -24.85 0.77
N LEU A 94 -10.98 -24.94 -0.23
CA LEU A 94 -11.72 -26.18 -0.54
C LEU A 94 -10.83 -27.19 -1.28
N THR A 95 -10.05 -26.74 -2.25
CA THR A 95 -9.25 -27.63 -3.11
C THR A 95 -7.78 -27.70 -2.71
N GLY A 96 -7.33 -26.80 -1.84
CA GLY A 96 -5.92 -26.62 -1.47
C GLY A 96 -5.12 -25.77 -2.46
N HIS A 97 -5.71 -25.34 -3.58
CA HIS A 97 -5.02 -24.52 -4.59
C HIS A 97 -4.42 -23.25 -3.97
N GLY A 98 -3.14 -23.00 -4.20
CA GLY A 98 -2.43 -21.77 -3.80
C GLY A 98 -2.20 -21.59 -2.30
N VAL A 99 -2.74 -22.47 -1.45
CA VAL A 99 -2.68 -22.34 0.01
C VAL A 99 -1.25 -22.55 0.49
N THR A 100 -0.61 -23.63 0.06
CA THR A 100 0.77 -23.95 0.46
C THR A 100 1.75 -22.88 0.01
N GLU A 101 1.62 -22.40 -1.22
CA GLU A 101 2.45 -21.35 -1.81
C GLU A 101 2.32 -20.03 -1.03
N ALA A 102 1.10 -19.65 -0.66
CA ALA A 102 0.84 -18.47 0.16
C ALA A 102 1.53 -18.59 1.54
N PHE A 103 1.34 -19.70 2.24
CA PHE A 103 1.96 -19.91 3.56
C PHE A 103 3.49 -19.94 3.49
N ASN A 104 4.06 -20.68 2.54
CA ASN A 104 5.51 -20.76 2.38
C ASN A 104 6.10 -19.36 2.09
N THR A 105 5.46 -18.60 1.20
CA THR A 105 5.90 -17.24 0.90
C THR A 105 5.86 -16.34 2.12
N LEU A 106 4.81 -16.44 2.95
CA LEU A 106 4.72 -15.68 4.19
C LEU A 106 5.88 -16.01 5.13
N PHE A 107 6.11 -17.29 5.41
CA PHE A 107 7.16 -17.73 6.33
C PHE A 107 8.55 -17.37 5.83
N GLU A 108 8.83 -17.60 4.54
CA GLU A 108 10.09 -17.23 3.92
C GLU A 108 10.30 -15.71 3.95
N SER A 109 9.27 -14.91 3.69
CA SER A 109 9.36 -13.45 3.70
C SER A 109 9.61 -12.87 5.09
N ILE A 110 9.15 -13.54 6.15
CA ILE A 110 9.44 -13.15 7.54
C ILE A 110 10.93 -13.36 7.86
N ILE A 111 11.52 -14.43 7.33
CA ILE A 111 12.93 -14.79 7.58
C ILE A 111 13.88 -14.05 6.63
N ASN A 112 13.46 -13.89 5.37
CA ASN A 112 14.25 -13.35 4.27
C ASN A 112 13.46 -12.27 3.51
N PRO A 113 13.68 -10.99 3.82
CA PRO A 113 13.00 -9.86 3.17
C PRO A 113 13.20 -9.78 1.64
N ASP A 114 14.27 -10.38 1.09
CA ASP A 114 14.52 -10.36 -0.36
C ASP A 114 13.50 -11.20 -1.14
N VAL A 115 13.00 -12.28 -0.52
CA VAL A 115 11.93 -13.11 -1.09
C VAL A 115 10.67 -12.27 -1.31
N TYR A 116 10.32 -11.47 -0.31
CA TYR A 116 9.16 -10.58 -0.35
C TYR A 116 9.24 -9.58 -1.52
N GLN A 117 10.40 -8.94 -1.70
CA GLN A 117 10.63 -7.98 -2.79
C GLN A 117 10.62 -8.67 -4.17
N SER A 118 11.14 -9.89 -4.26
CA SER A 118 11.13 -10.69 -5.49
C SER A 118 9.71 -11.04 -5.92
N CYS A 119 8.85 -11.47 -4.98
CA CYS A 119 7.45 -11.78 -5.25
C CYS A 119 6.70 -10.59 -5.86
N ILE A 120 6.86 -9.40 -5.28
CA ILE A 120 6.20 -8.19 -5.78
C ILE A 120 6.71 -7.80 -7.17
N SER A 121 8.03 -7.88 -7.37
CA SER A 121 8.66 -7.60 -8.66
C SER A 121 8.14 -8.53 -9.77
N ASN A 122 7.98 -9.82 -9.48
CA ASN A 122 7.46 -10.80 -10.44
C ASN A 122 5.98 -10.61 -10.73
N GLN A 123 5.18 -10.25 -9.72
CA GLN A 123 3.78 -9.88 -9.89
C GLN A 123 3.61 -8.66 -10.81
N MET A 124 4.47 -7.64 -10.68
CA MET A 124 4.47 -6.47 -11.57
C MET A 124 4.86 -6.83 -13.02
N LYS A 125 5.81 -7.75 -13.22
CA LYS A 125 6.19 -8.22 -14.56
C LYS A 125 5.04 -8.94 -15.25
N LEU A 126 4.33 -9.82 -14.54
CA LEU A 126 3.15 -10.53 -15.07
C LEU A 126 2.04 -9.58 -15.51
N ASN A 127 1.87 -8.45 -14.83
CA ASN A 127 0.87 -7.44 -15.20
C ASN A 127 1.26 -6.64 -16.46
N ASN A 128 2.54 -6.64 -16.87
CA ASN A 128 3.04 -5.87 -18.01
C ASN A 128 3.03 -6.63 -19.35
N TYR A 129 2.63 -7.90 -19.39
CA TYR A 129 2.49 -8.64 -20.65
C TYR A 129 1.14 -8.34 -21.34
N PRO A 130 1.13 -8.01 -22.65
CA PRO A 130 -0.11 -7.85 -23.40
C PRO A 130 -0.85 -9.19 -23.50
N LYS A 131 -2.15 -9.17 -23.18
CA LYS A 131 -3.03 -10.35 -23.11
C LYS A 131 -3.11 -11.09 -24.45
N GLN A 132 -2.80 -12.38 -24.45
CA GLN A 132 -3.40 -13.35 -25.37
C GLN A 132 -3.79 -14.64 -24.65
N SER A 133 -5.05 -15.06 -24.90
CA SER A 133 -5.68 -16.39 -24.68
C SER A 133 -5.96 -16.79 -23.21
N ASN A 134 -7.15 -17.20 -22.75
CA ASN A 134 -8.40 -17.67 -23.38
C ASN A 134 -9.61 -17.40 -22.45
N ILE A 135 -10.69 -16.79 -22.94
CA ILE A 135 -12.05 -16.95 -22.40
C ILE A 135 -13.03 -16.98 -23.60
N PRO A 136 -13.99 -17.93 -23.68
CA PRO A 136 -14.93 -18.04 -24.79
C PRO A 136 -15.82 -16.80 -24.92
N SER A 137 -16.09 -16.45 -26.17
CA SER A 137 -16.94 -15.37 -26.63
C SER A 137 -18.41 -15.57 -26.26
N SER A 138 -18.93 -14.77 -25.32
CA SER A 138 -20.30 -14.25 -25.41
C SER A 138 -20.49 -13.05 -24.46
N LEU A 139 -21.17 -12.02 -24.97
CA LEU A 139 -21.59 -10.75 -24.36
C LEU A 139 -20.57 -9.61 -24.32
N SER A 140 -20.41 -9.00 -25.50
CA SER A 140 -20.15 -7.57 -25.62
C SER A 140 -21.40 -6.75 -25.25
N SER A 141 -21.30 -5.91 -24.22
CA SER A 141 -21.80 -4.52 -24.26
C SER A 141 -21.39 -3.76 -22.98
N ASN A 142 -20.89 -2.53 -23.18
CA ASN A 142 -20.53 -1.46 -22.23
C ASN A 142 -19.05 -1.41 -21.76
N SER A 143 -18.19 -0.91 -22.65
CA SER A 143 -16.74 -0.72 -22.47
C SER A 143 -16.27 0.73 -22.27
N SER A 144 -17.15 1.72 -22.04
CA SER A 144 -16.75 3.15 -22.01
C SER A 144 -16.76 3.82 -20.63
N LEU A 145 -17.31 3.20 -19.58
CA LEU A 145 -17.46 3.80 -18.24
C LEU A 145 -16.57 3.16 -17.15
N LYS A 146 -15.85 2.07 -17.47
CA LYS A 146 -15.09 1.27 -16.49
C LYS A 146 -13.60 1.65 -16.39
N SER A 147 -13.02 2.28 -17.42
CA SER A 147 -11.60 2.70 -17.42
C SER A 147 -11.33 3.85 -16.45
N ASN A 148 -12.18 4.87 -16.47
CA ASN A 148 -11.98 6.12 -15.72
C ASN A 148 -12.09 5.95 -14.20
N LYS A 149 -12.99 5.06 -13.72
CA LYS A 149 -13.14 4.78 -12.28
C LYS A 149 -11.93 4.04 -11.71
N ASN A 150 -11.31 3.15 -12.49
CA ASN A 150 -10.14 2.39 -12.04
C ASN A 150 -8.90 3.27 -11.94
N GLU A 151 -8.70 4.22 -12.88
CA GLU A 151 -7.62 5.22 -12.79
C GLU A 151 -7.84 6.21 -11.64
N GLN A 152 -9.06 6.75 -11.49
CA GLN A 152 -9.39 7.63 -10.38
C GLN A 152 -9.17 6.92 -9.03
N PHE A 153 -9.53 5.65 -8.93
CA PHE A 153 -9.34 4.83 -7.73
C PHE A 153 -7.85 4.56 -7.45
N LYS A 154 -7.05 4.24 -8.49
CA LYS A 154 -5.60 4.04 -8.39
C LYS A 154 -4.88 5.31 -7.93
N VAL A 155 -5.25 6.47 -8.49
CA VAL A 155 -4.72 7.78 -8.09
C VAL A 155 -5.10 8.12 -6.65
N THR A 156 -6.38 7.96 -6.29
CA THR A 156 -6.86 8.23 -4.92
C THR A 156 -6.17 7.35 -3.88
N TYR A 157 -5.89 6.10 -4.24
CA TYR A 157 -5.20 5.16 -3.36
C TYR A 157 -3.71 5.53 -3.15
N GLN A 158 -3.00 5.85 -4.23
CA GLN A 158 -1.61 6.34 -4.15
C GLN A 158 -1.52 7.60 -3.29
N ASN A 159 -2.49 8.51 -3.44
CA ASN A 159 -2.59 9.70 -2.63
C ASN A 159 -2.78 9.36 -1.14
N LEU A 160 -3.61 8.36 -0.80
CA LEU A 160 -3.78 7.89 0.58
C LEU A 160 -2.51 7.34 1.20
N LEU A 161 -1.72 6.56 0.45
CA LEU A 161 -0.44 6.04 0.92
C LEU A 161 0.54 7.17 1.23
N GLU A 162 0.67 8.13 0.33
CA GLU A 162 1.57 9.28 0.53
C GLU A 162 1.12 10.14 1.72
N ILE A 163 -0.19 10.35 1.89
CA ILE A 163 -0.76 11.05 3.05
C ILE A 163 -0.38 10.35 4.35
N ASN A 164 -0.59 9.04 4.45
CA ASN A 164 -0.26 8.28 5.66
C ASN A 164 1.25 8.26 5.93
N ARG A 165 2.07 8.05 4.90
CA ARG A 165 3.53 8.10 4.99
C ARG A 165 4.01 9.44 5.54
N ILE A 166 3.46 10.55 5.04
CA ILE A 166 3.84 11.90 5.47
C ILE A 166 3.36 12.19 6.90
N LYS A 167 2.16 11.75 7.27
CA LYS A 167 1.61 11.97 8.62
C LYS A 167 2.39 11.22 9.69
N ASN A 168 2.83 9.99 9.40
CA ASN A 168 3.48 9.11 10.37
C ASN A 168 5.02 9.15 10.33
N ALA A 169 5.62 9.83 9.35
CA ALA A 169 7.08 9.92 9.24
C ALA A 169 7.73 10.61 10.45
N LYS A 170 8.85 10.04 10.91
CA LYS A 170 9.55 10.40 12.16
C LYS A 170 10.35 11.70 12.03
N ASN A 171 10.82 12.01 10.83
CA ASN A 171 11.63 13.19 10.56
C ASN A 171 11.27 13.82 9.20
N ASN A 172 11.81 15.01 8.94
CA ASN A 172 11.49 15.79 7.73
C ASN A 172 12.03 15.16 6.44
N TYR A 173 13.13 14.40 6.51
CA TYR A 173 13.70 13.69 5.36
C TYR A 173 12.81 12.51 4.94
N GLU A 174 12.33 11.73 5.92
CA GLU A 174 11.34 10.67 5.70
C GLU A 174 10.04 11.23 5.13
N ARG A 175 9.54 12.37 5.61
CA ARG A 175 8.34 13.02 5.05
C ARG A 175 8.48 13.29 3.55
N LEU A 176 9.65 13.77 3.12
CA LEU A 176 9.96 14.04 1.72
C LEU A 176 10.39 12.79 0.93
N GLY A 177 10.71 11.69 1.61
CA GLY A 177 11.18 10.45 0.99
C GLY A 177 12.57 10.59 0.38
N ILE A 178 13.45 11.32 1.07
CA ILE A 178 14.81 11.66 0.61
C ILE A 178 15.85 11.25 1.65
N SER A 179 17.11 11.09 1.21
CA SER A 179 18.24 10.83 2.11
C SER A 179 18.49 12.01 3.05
N ILE A 180 19.03 11.75 4.24
CA ILE A 180 19.51 12.79 5.16
C ILE A 180 20.65 13.64 4.56
N THR A 181 21.36 13.08 3.58
CA THR A 181 22.43 13.74 2.83
C THR A 181 21.93 14.49 1.59
N ALA A 182 20.61 14.60 1.41
CA ALA A 182 20.02 15.17 0.20
C ALA A 182 20.32 16.68 0.08
N SER A 183 20.57 17.12 -1.16
CA SER A 183 20.84 18.53 -1.46
C SER A 183 19.58 19.40 -1.38
N SER A 184 19.76 20.72 -1.29
CA SER A 184 18.66 21.69 -1.34
C SER A 184 17.83 21.57 -2.64
N GLU A 185 18.46 21.19 -3.75
CA GLU A 185 17.78 20.92 -5.03
C GLU A 185 16.92 19.65 -4.97
N GLU A 186 17.44 18.58 -4.36
CA GLU A 186 16.71 17.32 -4.18
C GLU A 186 15.52 17.50 -3.24
N ILE A 187 15.67 18.27 -2.16
CA ILE A 187 14.59 18.67 -1.26
C ILE A 187 13.48 19.38 -2.03
N GLN A 188 13.82 20.37 -2.86
CA GLN A 188 12.82 21.10 -3.66
C GLN A 188 12.17 20.21 -4.72
N LYS A 189 12.92 19.32 -5.36
CA LYS A 189 12.40 18.39 -6.36
C LYS A 189 11.40 17.41 -5.74
N ALA A 190 11.73 16.84 -4.58
CA ALA A 190 10.84 15.96 -3.83
C ALA A 190 9.58 16.68 -3.37
N PHE A 191 9.73 17.90 -2.85
CA PHE A 191 8.59 18.74 -2.47
C PHE A 191 7.64 19.01 -3.64
N ARG A 192 8.15 19.44 -4.79
CA ARG A 192 7.30 19.73 -5.97
C ARG A 192 6.51 18.51 -6.43
N ARG A 193 7.14 17.33 -6.41
CA ARG A 193 6.47 16.05 -6.74
C ARG A 193 5.30 15.79 -5.78
N LEU A 194 5.57 15.82 -4.47
CA LEU A 194 4.55 15.51 -3.45
C LEU A 194 3.46 16.59 -3.35
N ALA A 195 3.82 17.86 -3.54
CA ALA A 195 2.89 18.98 -3.58
C ALA A 195 1.90 18.83 -4.75
N PHE A 196 2.34 18.35 -5.90
CA PHE A 196 1.46 18.07 -7.04
C PHE A 196 0.44 16.97 -6.73
N ILE A 197 0.86 15.92 -6.02
CA ILE A 197 0.03 14.76 -5.64
C ILE A 197 -0.97 15.13 -4.53
N LEU A 198 -0.56 15.98 -3.59
CA LEU A 198 -1.30 16.27 -2.36
C LEU A 198 -2.04 17.61 -2.35
N HIS A 199 -1.96 18.39 -3.43
CA HIS A 199 -2.57 19.72 -3.48
C HIS A 199 -4.07 19.64 -3.19
N PRO A 200 -4.61 20.38 -2.19
CA PRO A 200 -6.02 20.31 -1.79
C PRO A 200 -6.99 20.51 -2.95
N ASP A 201 -6.72 21.47 -3.84
CA ASP A 201 -7.58 21.75 -5.00
C ASP A 201 -7.66 20.61 -6.03
N LYS A 202 -6.65 19.74 -6.09
CA LYS A 202 -6.57 18.65 -7.06
C LYS A 202 -6.80 17.28 -6.43
N ASN A 203 -6.77 17.20 -5.10
CA ASN A 203 -6.81 15.96 -4.35
C ASN A 203 -7.81 16.04 -3.18
N ASN A 204 -9.00 15.48 -3.41
CA ASN A 204 -10.08 15.40 -2.44
C ASN A 204 -9.96 14.22 -1.45
N THR A 205 -8.77 13.64 -1.31
CA THR A 205 -8.51 12.51 -0.42
C THR A 205 -8.50 12.99 1.05
N PRO A 206 -9.20 12.32 1.98
CA PRO A 206 -9.20 12.71 3.39
C PRO A 206 -7.78 12.82 3.96
N GLY A 207 -7.46 13.95 4.59
CA GLY A 207 -6.15 14.22 5.18
C GLY A 207 -5.11 14.80 4.21
N SER A 208 -5.45 15.04 2.93
CA SER A 208 -4.55 15.66 1.96
C SER A 208 -4.09 17.05 2.41
N GLU A 209 -5.01 17.88 2.92
CA GLU A 209 -4.72 19.23 3.41
C GLU A 209 -3.75 19.23 4.60
N GLU A 210 -3.97 18.34 5.56
CA GLU A 210 -3.08 18.18 6.72
C GLU A 210 -1.68 17.71 6.30
N ALA A 211 -1.62 16.68 5.44
CA ALA A 211 -0.37 16.16 4.91
C ALA A 211 0.38 17.22 4.09
N PHE A 212 -0.34 18.05 3.33
CA PHE A 212 0.25 19.17 2.60
C PHE A 212 0.85 20.22 3.54
N LYS A 213 0.15 20.60 4.61
CA LYS A 213 0.67 21.52 5.65
C LYS A 213 1.94 20.96 6.32
N ILE A 214 1.94 19.66 6.62
CA ILE A 214 3.10 18.95 7.16
C ILE A 214 4.28 19.01 6.18
N LEU A 215 4.01 18.73 4.90
CA LEU A 215 5.00 18.69 3.84
C LEU A 215 5.67 20.07 3.64
N VAL A 216 4.88 21.16 3.69
CA VAL A 216 5.39 22.54 3.62
C VAL A 216 6.34 22.83 4.78
N LYS A 217 5.91 22.52 6.03
CA LYS A 217 6.74 22.72 7.23
C LYS A 217 8.06 21.93 7.17
N ALA A 218 8.00 20.69 6.68
CA ALA A 218 9.18 19.83 6.54
C ALA A 218 10.19 20.44 5.55
N LYS A 219 9.74 20.89 4.38
CA LYS A 219 10.58 21.56 3.38
C LYS A 219 11.23 22.83 3.93
N ASP A 220 10.46 23.69 4.60
CA ASP A 220 11.00 24.94 5.15
C ASP A 220 12.07 24.68 6.22
N SER A 221 11.85 23.67 7.07
CA SER A 221 12.82 23.26 8.10
C SER A 221 14.12 22.70 7.53
N LEU A 222 14.06 21.92 6.44
CA LEU A 222 15.27 21.36 5.81
C LEU A 222 16.07 22.43 5.04
N LEU A 223 15.39 23.36 4.37
CA LEU A 223 16.06 24.44 3.65
C LEU A 223 16.67 25.46 4.61
N SER A 224 16.07 25.72 5.77
CA SER A 224 16.68 26.59 6.79
C SER A 224 17.95 25.98 7.39
N LEU A 225 17.97 24.66 7.60
CA LEU A 225 19.17 23.93 8.05
C LEU A 225 20.29 23.96 7.00
N SER A 226 19.95 23.76 5.73
CA SER A 226 20.90 23.83 4.61
C SER A 226 21.51 25.23 4.41
N ASN A 227 20.75 26.29 4.74
CA ASN A 227 21.21 27.67 4.62
C ASN A 227 21.90 28.20 5.89
N GLY A 228 21.69 27.54 7.05
CA GLY A 228 22.26 27.92 8.35
C GLY A 228 23.69 27.42 8.59
N SER A 229 24.18 26.47 7.80
CA SER A 229 25.56 25.94 7.86
C SER A 229 26.66 26.92 7.43
N GLY A 230 26.33 28.19 7.15
CA GLY A 230 27.28 29.24 6.75
C GLY A 230 27.64 30.27 7.83
N TRP A 231 27.09 30.23 9.05
CA TRP A 231 27.28 31.32 10.04
C TRP A 231 28.25 31.03 11.20
N PHE A 232 28.79 29.82 11.35
CA PHE A 232 29.59 29.44 12.53
C PHE A 232 31.09 29.17 12.29
N THR A 233 31.71 29.80 11.29
CA THR A 233 33.18 29.82 11.18
C THR A 233 33.72 31.22 10.86
N SER A 234 33.78 32.09 11.87
CA SER A 234 34.87 33.08 12.05
C SER A 234 34.55 34.00 13.23
N LYS A 235 35.08 33.62 14.40
CA LYS A 235 35.62 34.48 15.46
C LYS A 235 35.73 33.63 16.74
N PHE A 236 36.88 33.01 16.93
CA PHE A 236 37.80 33.26 18.04
C PHE A 236 39.19 32.79 17.62
#